data_AF-A0A1L9VTF9-F1
#
_entry.id   AF-A0A1L9VTF9-F1
#
_cell.length_a   1.000
_cell.length_b   1.000
_cell.length_c   1.000
_cell.angle_alpha   90.00
_cell.angle_beta   90.00
_cell.angle_gamma   90.00
#
_symmetry.space_group_name_H-M   'P 1'
#
loop_
_entity.id
_entity.type
_entity.pdbx_description
1 polymer ?
#
loop_
_entity_poly.entity_id
_entity_poly.type
_entity_poly.pdbx_seq_one_letter_code
_entity_poly.pdbx_strand_id
1 'polypeptide(L)'
;MATFQDRAQHMVAQLDKELSKYPILNNLERQTNVPKVYAILGLVGVYFFLVFFNIAGEFLVNFVGFLIPGYYSINALFTPGTRDDTQWLTYWVVYALLTVVESAISAAYWFPFYYIFKFVLVLWMSLPQTNGAQIVFHSFLQPVLGRFFNNGSTSANLRAQAEAAAKSQ
;
A
#
# COMPACT_ATOMS: atom_id res chain seq x y z
N MET A 1 -13.95 34.41 4.05
CA MET A 1 -13.41 33.12 4.53
C MET A 1 -14.27 32.05 3.89
N ALA A 2 -13.73 31.15 3.06
CA ALA A 2 -14.53 30.07 2.48
C ALA A 2 -15.12 29.22 3.61
N THR A 3 -16.44 29.05 3.59
CA THR A 3 -17.19 28.33 4.61
C THR A 3 -16.82 26.86 4.54
N PHE A 4 -16.95 26.11 5.64
CA PHE A 4 -16.68 24.67 5.65
C PHE A 4 -17.47 23.92 4.56
N GLN A 5 -18.70 24.35 4.29
CA GLN A 5 -19.54 23.82 3.21
C GLN A 5 -18.93 24.04 1.82
N ASP A 6 -18.37 25.23 1.55
CA ASP A 6 -17.73 25.52 0.26
C ASP A 6 -16.53 24.61 0.02
N ARG A 7 -15.71 24.37 1.05
CA ARG A 7 -14.57 23.44 0.98
C ARG A 7 -15.02 22.00 0.72
N ALA A 8 -16.07 21.56 1.41
CA ALA A 8 -16.64 20.22 1.22
C ALA A 8 -17.19 20.04 -0.20
N GLN A 9 -17.92 21.03 -0.73
CA GLN A 9 -18.43 21.01 -2.09
C GLN A 9 -17.30 21.01 -3.13
N HIS A 10 -16.23 21.78 -2.89
CA HIS A 10 -15.04 21.74 -3.75
C HIS A 10 -14.36 20.37 -3.76
N MET A 11 -14.21 19.72 -2.60
CA MET A 11 -13.66 18.36 -2.52
C MET A 11 -14.54 17.34 -3.24
N VAL A 12 -15.86 17.43 -3.04
CA VAL A 12 -16.84 16.57 -3.72
C VAL A 12 -16.75 16.76 -5.24
N ALA A 13 -16.67 18.00 -5.72
CA ALA A 13 -16.55 18.28 -7.15
C ALA A 13 -15.23 17.79 -7.76
N GLN A 14 -14.11 17.87 -7.02
CA GLN A 14 -12.83 17.32 -7.46
C GLN A 14 -12.86 15.79 -7.54
N LEU A 15 -13.42 15.14 -6.52
CA LEU A 15 -13.61 13.68 -6.52
C LEU A 15 -14.52 13.27 -7.68
N ASP A 16 -15.62 13.97 -7.90
CA ASP A 16 -16.55 13.69 -9.00
C ASP A 16 -15.83 13.75 -10.35
N LYS A 17 -14.98 14.75 -10.55
CA LYS A 17 -14.18 14.91 -11.77
C LYS A 17 -13.18 13.78 -11.98
N GLU A 18 -12.47 13.36 -10.93
CA GLU A 18 -11.52 12.23 -11.01
C GLU A 18 -12.24 10.91 -11.25
N LEU A 19 -13.38 10.69 -10.57
CA LEU A 19 -14.22 9.52 -10.72
C LEU A 19 -14.88 9.44 -12.09
N SER A 20 -15.20 10.59 -12.70
CA SER A 20 -15.74 10.68 -14.06
C SER A 20 -14.80 10.15 -15.14
N LYS A 21 -13.50 10.00 -14.85
CA LYS A 21 -12.53 9.39 -15.78
C LYS A 21 -12.80 7.90 -16.00
N TYR A 22 -13.51 7.24 -15.08
CA TYR A 22 -13.83 5.83 -15.18
C TYR A 22 -15.24 5.64 -15.79
N PRO A 23 -15.35 5.16 -17.04
CA PRO A 23 -16.64 5.04 -17.74
C PRO A 23 -17.61 4.09 -17.04
N ILE A 24 -17.11 3.11 -16.28
CA ILE A 24 -17.91 2.17 -15.47
C ILE A 24 -18.69 2.92 -14.39
N LEU A 25 -18.08 3.92 -13.75
CA LEU A 25 -18.72 4.70 -12.69
C LEU A 25 -19.80 5.63 -13.22
N ASN A 26 -19.58 6.20 -14.42
CA ASN A 26 -20.58 7.03 -15.10
C ASN A 26 -21.79 6.20 -15.56
N ASN A 27 -21.58 4.96 -15.99
CA ASN A 27 -22.66 4.06 -16.36
C ASN A 27 -23.48 3.64 -15.13
N LEU A 28 -22.83 3.42 -13.99
CA LEU A 28 -23.50 3.14 -12.71
C LEU A 28 -24.29 4.35 -12.20
N GLU A 29 -23.74 5.55 -12.30
CA GLU A 29 -24.44 6.80 -11.94
C GLU A 29 -25.70 7.00 -12.79
N ARG A 30 -25.61 6.74 -14.10
CA ARG A 30 -26.77 6.82 -15.01
C ARG A 30 -27.87 5.81 -14.69
N GLN A 31 -27.52 4.62 -14.18
CA GLN A 31 -28.50 3.58 -13.82
C GLN A 31 -29.10 3.78 -12.44
N THR A 32 -28.29 4.23 -11.47
CA THR A 32 -28.69 4.34 -10.06
C THR A 32 -29.22 5.73 -9.69
N ASN A 33 -28.99 6.74 -10.52
CA ASN A 33 -29.35 8.15 -10.29
C ASN A 33 -28.75 8.75 -9.01
N VAL A 34 -27.78 8.07 -8.40
CA VAL A 34 -27.05 8.50 -7.20
C VAL A 34 -25.69 9.04 -7.64
N PRO A 35 -25.24 10.21 -7.15
CA PRO A 35 -23.93 10.73 -7.51
C PRO A 35 -22.82 9.76 -7.07
N LYS A 36 -21.93 9.44 -8.01
CA LYS A 36 -20.83 8.47 -7.84
C LYS A 36 -19.94 8.76 -6.63
N VAL A 37 -19.74 10.03 -6.28
CA VAL A 37 -18.98 10.44 -5.10
C VAL A 37 -19.59 9.90 -3.82
N TYR A 38 -20.91 10.03 -3.62
CA TYR A 38 -21.57 9.56 -2.41
C TYR A 38 -21.56 8.03 -2.31
N ALA A 39 -21.71 7.33 -3.44
CA ALA A 39 -21.60 5.88 -3.48
C ALA A 39 -20.21 5.41 -3.01
N ILE A 40 -19.14 6.05 -3.48
CA ILE A 40 -17.77 5.69 -3.10
C ILE A 40 -17.45 6.09 -1.66
N LEU A 41 -17.88 7.26 -1.21
CA LEU A 41 -17.77 7.64 0.19
C LEU A 41 -18.50 6.66 1.11
N GLY A 42 -19.68 6.19 0.70
CA GLY A 42 -20.42 5.14 1.40
C GLY A 42 -19.64 3.83 1.46
N LEU A 43 -19.08 3.37 0.35
CA LEU A 43 -18.24 2.15 0.31
C LEU A 43 -17.00 2.26 1.20
N VAL A 44 -16.31 3.41 1.17
CA VAL A 44 -15.15 3.68 2.03
C VAL A 44 -15.57 3.68 3.50
N GLY A 45 -16.71 4.29 3.82
CA GLY A 45 -17.27 4.29 5.18
C GLY A 45 -17.62 2.90 5.68
N VAL A 46 -18.29 2.09 4.84
CA VAL A 46 -18.60 0.68 5.15
C VAL A 46 -17.31 -0.12 5.33
N TYR A 47 -16.33 0.05 4.46
CA TYR A 47 -15.03 -0.61 4.59
C TYR A 47 -14.35 -0.27 5.92
N PHE A 48 -14.29 1.03 6.28
CA PHE A 48 -13.71 1.45 7.55
C PHE A 48 -14.49 0.90 8.76
N PHE A 49 -15.82 0.88 8.68
CA PHE A 49 -16.67 0.26 9.68
C PHE A 49 -16.35 -1.24 9.85
N LEU A 50 -16.23 -2.00 8.76
CA LEU A 50 -15.88 -3.42 8.82
C LEU A 50 -14.52 -3.66 9.48
N VAL A 51 -13.51 -2.85 9.14
CA VAL A 51 -12.18 -2.90 9.79
C VAL A 51 -12.30 -2.53 11.28
N PHE A 52 -13.09 -1.53 11.63
CA PHE A 52 -13.28 -1.07 13.00
C PHE A 52 -13.88 -2.16 13.90
N PHE A 53 -14.91 -2.85 13.41
CA PHE A 53 -15.56 -3.96 14.12
C PHE A 53 -14.84 -5.30 13.97
N ASN A 54 -13.64 -5.31 13.39
CA ASN A 54 -12.84 -6.52 13.17
C ASN A 54 -13.52 -7.57 12.26
N ILE A 55 -14.53 -7.17 11.48
CA ILE A 55 -15.24 -8.08 10.57
C ILE A 55 -14.39 -8.23 9.31
N ALA A 56 -13.80 -9.41 9.14
CA ALA A 56 -12.83 -9.70 8.07
C ALA A 56 -11.62 -8.73 8.06
N GLY A 57 -11.24 -8.18 9.22
CA GLY A 57 -10.22 -7.14 9.33
C GLY A 57 -8.87 -7.51 8.70
N GLU A 58 -8.38 -8.73 8.95
CA GLU A 58 -7.13 -9.22 8.35
C GLU A 58 -7.16 -9.18 6.82
N PHE A 59 -8.22 -9.74 6.23
CA PHE A 59 -8.40 -9.78 4.78
C PHE A 59 -8.50 -8.36 4.20
N LEU A 60 -9.31 -7.50 4.80
CA LEU A 60 -9.51 -6.14 4.31
C LEU A 60 -8.21 -5.35 4.34
N VAL A 61 -7.48 -5.36 5.46
CA VAL A 61 -6.22 -4.63 5.62
C VAL A 61 -5.16 -5.15 4.64
N ASN A 62 -5.03 -6.46 4.51
CA ASN A 62 -4.10 -7.06 3.57
C ASN A 62 -4.47 -6.73 2.11
N PHE A 63 -5.76 -6.67 1.80
CA PHE A 63 -6.26 -6.29 0.47
C PHE A 63 -5.83 -4.88 0.09
N VAL A 64 -6.01 -3.90 0.99
CA VAL A 64 -5.55 -2.51 0.75
C VAL A 64 -4.02 -2.42 0.72
N GLY A 65 -3.35 -3.12 1.63
CA GLY A 65 -1.89 -3.24 1.68
C GLY A 65 -1.26 -3.89 0.46
N PHE A 66 -2.05 -4.59 -0.35
CA PHE A 66 -1.62 -5.12 -1.63
C PHE A 66 -2.04 -4.22 -2.80
N LEU A 67 -3.30 -3.77 -2.82
CA LEU A 67 -3.91 -3.14 -3.99
C LEU A 67 -3.34 -1.74 -4.29
N ILE A 68 -3.16 -0.90 -3.27
CA ILE A 68 -2.61 0.46 -3.44
C ILE A 68 -1.15 0.41 -3.94
N PRO A 69 -0.21 -0.18 -3.19
CA PRO A 69 1.19 -0.25 -3.62
C PRO A 69 1.36 -1.12 -4.86
N GLY A 70 0.52 -2.14 -5.07
CA GLY A 70 0.52 -2.95 -6.29
C GLY A 70 0.22 -2.12 -7.54
N TYR A 71 -0.83 -1.28 -7.49
CA TYR A 71 -1.13 -0.36 -8.59
C TYR A 71 0.04 0.60 -8.89
N TYR A 72 0.61 1.22 -7.85
CA TYR A 72 1.75 2.12 -8.05
C TYR A 72 3.03 1.39 -8.49
N SER A 73 3.26 0.16 -8.02
CA SER A 73 4.38 -0.68 -8.45
C SER A 73 4.27 -0.98 -9.93
N ILE A 74 3.07 -1.32 -10.43
CA ILE A 74 2.83 -1.55 -11.86
C ILE A 74 3.14 -0.29 -12.67
N ASN A 75 2.69 0.89 -12.20
CA ASN A 75 3.01 2.15 -12.88
C ASN A 75 4.52 2.46 -12.87
N ALA A 76 5.22 2.14 -11.76
CA ALA A 76 6.67 2.31 -11.66
C ALA A 76 7.41 1.45 -12.69
N LEU A 77 6.95 0.22 -12.95
CA LEU A 77 7.54 -0.66 -13.98
C LEU A 77 7.49 -0.08 -15.41
N PHE A 78 6.58 0.85 -15.69
CA PHE A 78 6.49 1.54 -16.98
C PHE A 78 7.22 2.89 -17.01
N THR A 79 7.81 3.31 -15.89
CA THR A 79 8.51 4.58 -15.74
C THR A 79 10.02 4.33 -15.79
N PRO A 80 10.82 5.15 -16.52
CA PRO A 80 12.27 4.92 -16.64
C PRO A 80 13.08 5.25 -15.37
N GLY A 81 12.44 5.66 -14.27
CA GLY A 81 13.09 6.12 -13.05
C GLY A 81 13.17 5.05 -11.96
N THR A 82 14.37 4.80 -11.43
CA THR A 82 14.63 3.77 -10.41
C THR A 82 14.23 4.17 -8.98
N ARG A 83 13.86 5.43 -8.77
CA ARG A 83 13.51 5.97 -7.45
C ARG A 83 12.19 5.37 -6.95
N ASP A 84 11.21 5.26 -7.82
CA ASP A 84 9.89 4.73 -7.50
C ASP A 84 10.00 3.22 -7.25
N ASP A 85 10.78 2.51 -8.06
CA ASP A 85 11.07 1.08 -7.86
C ASP A 85 11.65 0.80 -6.47
N THR A 86 12.63 1.61 -6.05
CA THR A 86 13.28 1.46 -4.75
C THR A 86 12.28 1.69 -3.60
N GLN A 87 11.40 2.66 -3.74
CA GLN A 87 10.37 2.95 -2.74
C GLN A 87 9.38 1.79 -2.59
N TRP A 88 8.85 1.26 -3.70
CA TRP A 88 7.89 0.16 -3.65
C TRP A 88 8.54 -1.15 -3.20
N LEU A 89 9.76 -1.44 -3.64
CA LEU A 89 10.51 -2.60 -3.15
C LEU A 89 10.74 -2.50 -1.63
N THR A 90 11.11 -1.32 -1.14
CA THR A 90 11.27 -1.07 0.30
C THR A 90 9.97 -1.31 1.06
N TYR A 91 8.84 -0.82 0.52
CA TYR A 91 7.52 -1.09 1.07
C TYR A 91 7.25 -2.60 1.17
N TRP A 92 7.46 -3.36 0.08
CA TRP A 92 7.20 -4.80 0.06
C TRP A 92 8.05 -5.56 1.09
N VAL A 93 9.31 -5.18 1.27
CA VAL A 93 10.19 -5.79 2.27
C VAL A 93 9.68 -5.51 3.69
N VAL A 94 9.33 -4.26 4.00
CA VAL A 94 8.80 -3.90 5.33
C VAL A 94 7.46 -4.59 5.57
N TYR A 95 6.56 -4.59 4.60
CA TYR A 95 5.23 -5.20 4.69
C TYR A 95 5.30 -6.72 4.89
N ALA A 96 6.19 -7.40 4.17
CA ALA A 96 6.41 -8.83 4.33
C ALA A 96 6.93 -9.17 5.74
N LEU A 97 7.91 -8.41 6.25
CA LEU A 97 8.43 -8.61 7.61
C LEU A 97 7.36 -8.38 8.68
N LEU A 98 6.57 -7.32 8.56
CA LEU A 98 5.45 -7.07 9.47
C LEU A 98 4.44 -8.23 9.46
N THR A 99 4.11 -8.75 8.27
CA THR A 99 3.18 -9.87 8.12
C THR A 99 3.71 -11.16 8.75
N VAL A 100 5.00 -11.46 8.58
CA VAL A 100 5.65 -12.63 9.19
C VAL A 100 5.69 -12.52 10.71
N VAL A 101 6.08 -11.35 11.24
CA VAL A 101 6.11 -11.10 12.68
C VAL A 101 4.71 -11.19 13.29
N GLU A 102 3.70 -10.66 12.62
CA GLU A 102 2.31 -10.76 13.04
C GLU A 102 1.83 -12.21 13.12
N SER A 103 2.15 -13.02 12.10
CA SER A 103 1.82 -14.45 12.08
C SER A 103 2.49 -15.20 13.24
N ALA A 104 3.72 -14.84 13.60
CA ALA A 104 4.45 -15.45 14.71
C ALA A 104 3.88 -15.11 16.10
N ILE A 105 3.34 -13.90 16.28
CA ILE A 105 2.91 -13.39 17.60
C ILE A 105 1.41 -13.65 17.85
N SER A 106 0.65 -14.09 16.84
CA SER A 106 -0.84 -14.16 16.93
C SER A 106 -1.43 -12.84 17.44
N ALA A 107 -0.89 -11.72 16.95
CA ALA A 107 -1.06 -10.38 17.53
C ALA A 107 -2.53 -9.93 17.65
N ALA A 108 -3.39 -10.42 16.75
CA ALA A 108 -4.81 -10.11 16.74
C ALA A 108 -5.59 -10.64 17.96
N TYR A 109 -5.12 -11.71 18.62
CA TYR A 109 -5.80 -12.29 19.78
C TYR A 109 -5.54 -11.54 21.09
N TRP A 110 -4.43 -10.77 21.15
CA TRP A 110 -3.99 -10.13 22.39
C TRP A 110 -4.37 -8.65 22.49
N PHE A 111 -4.57 -7.97 21.36
CA PHE A 111 -4.82 -6.51 21.33
C PHE A 111 -6.14 -6.15 20.64
N PRO A 112 -7.15 -5.62 21.38
CA PRO A 112 -8.37 -5.10 20.76
C PRO A 112 -8.03 -3.93 19.83
N PHE A 113 -8.67 -3.84 18.66
CA PHE A 113 -8.39 -2.86 17.60
C PHE A 113 -7.05 -3.01 16.85
N TYR A 114 -6.37 -4.16 16.96
CA TYR A 114 -5.13 -4.44 16.24
C TYR A 114 -5.21 -4.14 14.72
N TYR A 115 -6.27 -4.60 14.05
CA TYR A 115 -6.41 -4.37 12.61
C TYR A 115 -6.63 -2.91 12.23
N ILE A 116 -7.15 -2.06 13.11
CA ILE A 116 -7.22 -0.61 12.86
C ILE A 116 -5.80 -0.04 12.87
N PHE A 117 -5.00 -0.40 13.88
CA PHE A 117 -3.61 0.05 13.96
C PHE A 117 -2.81 -0.43 12.75
N LYS A 118 -2.94 -1.72 12.40
CA LYS A 118 -2.32 -2.29 11.20
C LYS A 118 -2.78 -1.56 9.94
N PHE A 119 -4.08 -1.28 9.80
CA PHE A 119 -4.64 -0.55 8.67
C PHE A 119 -4.01 0.83 8.51
N VAL A 120 -3.96 1.61 9.60
CA VAL A 120 -3.37 2.95 9.59
C VAL A 120 -1.88 2.88 9.25
N LEU A 121 -1.15 1.92 9.82
CA LEU A 121 0.28 1.74 9.56
C LEU A 121 0.54 1.37 8.10
N VAL A 122 -0.20 0.41 7.55
CA VAL A 122 -0.10 -0.04 6.15
C VAL A 122 -0.47 1.10 5.19
N LEU A 123 -1.54 1.84 5.49
CA LEU A 123 -1.97 2.99 4.69
C LEU A 123 -0.91 4.10 4.73
N TRP A 124 -0.37 4.41 5.90
CA TRP A 124 0.69 5.40 6.07
C TRP A 124 1.97 5.03 5.30
N MET A 125 2.35 3.75 5.29
CA MET A 125 3.47 3.26 4.49
C MET A 125 3.20 3.29 2.99
N SER A 126 1.95 3.08 2.58
CA SER A 126 1.53 3.06 1.17
C SER A 126 1.43 4.46 0.56
N LEU A 127 1.34 5.51 1.38
CA LEU A 127 1.26 6.89 0.90
C LEU A 127 2.62 7.37 0.36
N PRO A 128 2.70 7.74 -0.93
CA PRO A 128 3.96 8.15 -1.53
C PRO A 128 4.49 9.48 -0.99
N GLN A 129 3.63 10.33 -0.42
CA GLN A 129 4.02 11.64 0.12
C GLN A 129 4.76 11.55 1.46
N THR A 130 4.45 10.56 2.28
CA THR A 130 5.05 10.40 3.62
C THR A 130 6.34 9.60 3.57
N ASN A 131 6.59 8.84 2.50
CA ASN A 131 7.71 7.88 2.38
C ASN A 131 7.83 6.98 3.63
N GLY A 132 6.70 6.61 4.23
CA GLY A 132 6.66 5.93 5.53
C GLY A 132 7.45 4.61 5.54
N ALA A 133 7.37 3.85 4.44
CA ALA A 133 8.16 2.63 4.27
C ALA A 133 9.67 2.87 4.36
N GLN A 134 10.19 3.96 3.77
CA GLN A 134 11.62 4.28 3.85
C GLN A 134 12.04 4.64 5.28
N ILE A 135 11.19 5.36 6.01
CA ILE A 135 11.44 5.69 7.42
C ILE A 135 11.58 4.41 8.24
N VAL A 136 10.66 3.45 8.09
CA VAL A 136 10.71 2.17 8.79
C VAL A 136 11.94 1.38 8.38
N PHE A 137 12.26 1.35 7.08
CA PHE A 137 13.44 0.65 6.58
C PHE A 137 14.74 1.22 7.16
N HIS A 138 14.96 2.53 7.06
CA HIS A 138 16.18 3.16 7.57
C HIS A 138 16.30 3.09 9.10
N SER A 139 15.17 3.16 9.82
CA SER A 139 15.17 3.18 11.29
C SER A 139 15.30 1.79 11.91
N PHE A 140 14.65 0.77 11.33
CA PHE A 140 14.60 -0.58 11.91
C PHE A 140 15.32 -1.64 11.07
N LEU A 141 15.14 -1.66 9.75
CA LEU A 141 15.66 -2.75 8.91
C LEU A 141 17.13 -2.55 8.56
N GLN A 142 17.56 -1.34 8.21
CA GLN A 142 18.95 -1.04 7.89
C GLN A 142 19.92 -1.39 9.03
N PRO A 143 19.69 -1.07 10.31
CA PRO A 143 20.62 -1.46 11.37
C PRO A 143 20.65 -2.97 11.63
N VAL A 144 19.54 -3.68 11.39
CA VAL A 144 19.44 -5.14 11.61
C VAL A 144 20.03 -5.91 10.43
N LEU A 145 19.67 -5.55 9.20
CA LEU A 145 20.04 -6.26 7.97
C LEU A 145 21.33 -5.73 7.34
N GLY A 146 21.66 -4.45 7.52
CA GLY A 146 22.88 -3.85 6.96
C GLY A 146 24.17 -4.51 7.44
N ARG A 147 24.15 -5.15 8.61
CA ARG A 147 25.27 -5.97 9.12
C ARG A 147 25.48 -7.26 8.33
N PHE A 148 24.43 -7.81 7.74
CA PHE A 148 24.48 -9.06 6.96
C PHE A 148 24.72 -8.80 5.46
N PHE A 149 24.18 -7.71 4.91
CA PHE A 149 24.24 -7.41 3.47
C PHE A 149 25.42 -6.51 3.04
N ASN A 150 26.25 -6.03 3.99
CA ASN A 150 27.48 -5.29 3.64
C ASN A 150 28.53 -6.15 2.93
N ASN A 151 28.37 -7.48 2.93
CA ASN A 151 29.21 -8.39 2.15
C ASN A 151 28.56 -8.66 0.79
N GLY A 152 28.97 -7.89 -0.22
CA GLY A 152 28.81 -8.14 -1.66
C GLY A 152 27.56 -8.88 -2.15
N SER A 153 26.65 -8.15 -2.81
CA SER A 153 25.46 -8.62 -3.54
C SER A 153 25.48 -10.12 -3.91
N THR A 154 24.94 -10.95 -3.00
CA THR A 154 25.01 -12.41 -3.09
C THR A 154 24.36 -12.93 -4.37
N SER A 155 23.27 -12.31 -4.83
CA SER A 155 22.60 -12.69 -6.09
C SER A 155 23.42 -12.38 -7.34
N ALA A 156 24.18 -11.28 -7.36
CA ALA A 156 25.07 -10.96 -8.48
C ALA A 156 26.25 -11.95 -8.53
N ASN A 157 26.81 -12.31 -7.38
CA ASN A 157 27.86 -13.32 -7.29
C ASN A 157 27.36 -14.73 -7.69
N LEU A 158 26.15 -15.12 -7.27
CA LEU A 158 25.54 -16.39 -7.66
C LEU A 158 25.21 -16.45 -9.16
N ARG A 159 24.71 -15.35 -9.74
CA ARG A 159 24.49 -15.26 -11.20
C ARG A 159 25.79 -15.33 -11.97
N ALA A 160 26.82 -14.59 -11.54
CA ALA A 160 28.14 -14.64 -12.16
C ALA A 160 28.76 -16.04 -12.08
N GLN A 161 28.60 -16.76 -10.96
CA GLN A 161 29.03 -18.15 -10.84
C GLN A 161 28.23 -19.10 -11.75
N ALA A 162 26.91 -18.94 -11.85
CA ALA A 162 26.08 -19.75 -12.73
C ALA A 162 26.42 -19.53 -14.21
N GLU A 163 26.66 -18.28 -14.61
CA GLU A 163 27.10 -17.94 -15.97
C GLU A 163 28.51 -18.45 -16.27
N ALA A 164 29.43 -18.39 -15.30
CA ALA A 164 30.76 -18.96 -15.43
C ALA A 164 30.73 -20.49 -15.56
N ALA A 165 29.87 -21.17 -14.78
CA ALA A 165 29.68 -22.62 -14.85
C ALA A 165 29.08 -23.04 -16.21
N ALA A 166 28.11 -22.28 -16.72
CA ALA A 166 27.49 -22.52 -18.02
C ALA A 166 28.45 -22.30 -19.21
N LYS A 167 29.47 -21.44 -19.06
CA LYS A 167 30.53 -21.24 -20.07
C LYS A 167 31.66 -22.28 -20.02
N SER A 168 31.72 -23.07 -18.95
CA SER A 168 32.73 -24.12 -18.75
C SER A 168 32.29 -25.52 -19.19
N GLN A 169 31.04 -25.67 -19.64
CA GLN A 169 30.51 -26.85 -20.35
C GLN A 169 30.52 -26.61 -21.86
#